data_AF-A0A920G0K2-F1
#
_entry.id   AF-A0A920G0K2-F1
#
_cell.length_a   1.000
_cell.length_b   1.000
_cell.length_c   1.000
_cell.angle_alpha   90.00
_cell.angle_beta   90.00
_cell.angle_gamma   90.00
#
_symmetry.space_group_name_H-M   'P 1'
#
loop_
_entity.id
_entity.type
_entity.pdbx_description
1 polymer ?
#
loop_
_entity_poly.entity_id
_entity_poly.type
_entity_poly.pdbx_seq_one_letter_code
_entity_poly.pdbx_strand_id
1 'polypeptide(L)'
;MTGNGFEVPGESRYADRDWTIQEKDYAEMVSLMDDYVGELVAKVHSLGIERNTLVIFTSDNGPTGVRGRPSLERFGSTAGLRGMKGMVFEGGIRVPMIAWWPGRIAAGASTEEVTTFWDVLPTLAELVGRPDLIMGDGQSFAPVMLGHGQMPRALALLGGARQKGSAIW
;
A
#
# COMPACT_ATOMS: atom_id res chain seq x y z
N MET A 1 -4.29 14.09 21.32
CA MET A 1 -3.41 14.56 20.24
C MET A 1 -2.16 15.16 20.86
N THR A 2 -0.97 14.67 20.49
CA THR A 2 0.34 15.13 21.00
C THR A 2 0.76 16.50 20.42
N GLY A 3 0.01 17.05 19.46
CA GLY A 3 0.28 18.36 18.85
C GLY A 3 1.43 18.38 17.84
N ASN A 4 2.11 17.25 17.61
CA ASN A 4 3.28 17.14 16.74
C ASN A 4 2.98 16.53 15.36
N GLY A 5 1.70 16.30 15.05
CA GLY A 5 1.23 15.72 13.79
C GLY A 5 1.09 14.19 13.80
N PHE A 6 1.49 13.50 14.87
CA PHE A 6 1.35 12.04 15.04
C PHE A 6 0.40 11.72 16.19
N GLU A 7 -0.24 10.56 16.14
CA GLU A 7 -1.22 10.13 17.13
C GLU A 7 -0.81 8.79 17.72
N VAL A 8 -0.25 8.86 18.93
CA VAL A 8 0.11 7.69 19.74
C VAL A 8 -0.76 7.65 21.00
N PRO A 9 -1.30 6.48 21.41
CA PRO A 9 -2.15 6.37 22.60
C PRO A 9 -1.44 6.61 23.92
N GLY A 10 -0.11 6.52 23.93
CA GLY A 10 0.75 6.66 25.11
C GLY A 10 2.20 6.92 24.72
N GLU A 11 3.12 6.65 25.63
CA GLU A 11 4.55 6.76 25.36
C GLU A 11 4.99 5.74 24.30
N SER A 12 5.78 6.19 23.33
CA SER A 12 6.32 5.36 22.25
C SER A 12 7.24 4.26 22.80
N ARG A 13 7.15 3.04 22.25
CA ARG A 13 8.11 1.94 22.55
C ARG A 13 9.55 2.27 22.16
N TYR A 14 9.75 3.40 21.48
CA TYR A 14 11.03 3.97 21.10
C TYR A 14 11.45 5.16 21.98
N ALA A 15 10.85 5.33 23.18
CA ALA A 15 11.14 6.42 24.10
C ALA A 15 12.64 6.59 24.40
N ASP A 16 13.37 5.49 24.56
CA ASP A 16 14.81 5.48 24.86
C ASP A 16 15.71 5.71 23.64
N ARG A 17 15.15 5.80 22.42
CA ARG A 17 15.95 6.05 21.21
C ARG A 17 16.42 7.49 21.16
N ASP A 18 17.62 7.71 20.64
CA ASP A 18 18.14 9.04 20.30
C ASP A 18 17.54 9.55 18.98
N TRP A 19 16.21 9.68 18.98
CA TRP A 19 15.36 10.14 17.89
C TRP A 19 14.55 11.35 18.34
N THR A 20 14.14 12.19 17.40
CA THR A 20 13.15 13.24 17.66
C THR A 20 11.83 12.63 18.14
N ILE A 21 11.04 13.38 18.91
CA ILE A 21 9.73 12.89 19.40
C ILE A 21 8.84 12.45 18.24
N GLN A 22 8.89 13.14 17.12
CA GLN A 22 8.11 12.80 15.95
C GLN A 22 8.59 11.54 15.22
N GLU A 23 9.91 11.28 15.18
CA GLU A 23 10.43 10.01 14.65
C GLU A 23 9.99 8.84 15.55
N LYS A 24 10.00 9.02 16.87
CA LYS A 24 9.50 8.03 17.84
C LYS A 24 8.01 7.76 17.66
N ASP A 25 7.22 8.82 17.52
CA ASP A 25 5.77 8.70 17.35
C ASP A 25 5.41 8.11 15.98
N TYR A 26 6.13 8.47 14.91
CA TYR A 26 5.96 7.84 13.60
C TYR A 26 6.27 6.33 13.65
N ALA A 27 7.41 5.96 14.24
CA ALA A 27 7.78 4.56 14.39
C ALA A 27 6.76 3.79 15.25
N GLU A 28 6.23 4.42 16.30
CA GLU A 28 5.17 3.83 17.11
C GLU A 28 3.88 3.64 16.32
N MET A 29 3.44 4.64 15.54
CA MET A 29 2.25 4.51 14.69
C MET A 29 2.38 3.36 13.68
N VAL A 30 3.56 3.20 13.05
CA VAL A 30 3.84 2.08 12.15
C VAL A 30 3.81 0.74 12.90
N SER A 31 4.38 0.70 14.11
CA SER A 31 4.40 -0.52 14.92
C SER A 31 3.01 -0.91 15.42
N LEU A 32 2.19 0.05 15.83
CA LEU A 32 0.79 -0.17 16.21
C LEU A 32 -0.04 -0.68 15.03
N MET A 33 0.17 -0.13 13.83
CA MET A 33 -0.47 -0.62 12.61
C MET A 33 -0.08 -2.09 12.35
N ASP A 34 1.20 -2.43 12.47
CA ASP A 34 1.68 -3.82 12.32
C ASP A 34 1.06 -4.75 13.36
N ASP A 35 1.00 -4.34 14.64
CA ASP A 35 0.34 -5.07 15.71
C ASP A 35 -1.13 -5.34 15.37
N TYR A 36 -1.88 -4.34 14.89
CA TYR A 36 -3.29 -4.50 14.50
C TYR A 36 -3.48 -5.41 13.28
N VAL A 37 -2.58 -5.36 12.30
CA VAL A 37 -2.58 -6.33 11.18
C VAL A 37 -2.35 -7.74 11.72
N GLY A 38 -1.41 -7.91 12.65
CA GLY A 38 -1.14 -9.16 13.34
C GLY A 38 -2.38 -9.70 14.07
N GLU A 39 -3.08 -8.85 14.83
CA GLU A 39 -4.33 -9.20 15.51
C GLU A 39 -5.42 -9.64 14.53
N LEU A 40 -5.59 -8.92 13.41
CA LEU A 40 -6.56 -9.27 12.37
C LEU A 40 -6.26 -10.65 11.77
N VAL A 41 -5.00 -10.89 11.40
CA VAL A 41 -4.57 -12.18 10.81
C VAL A 41 -4.69 -13.31 11.83
N ALA A 42 -4.29 -13.09 13.07
CA ALA A 42 -4.47 -14.04 14.16
C ALA A 42 -5.96 -14.36 14.38
N LYS A 43 -6.83 -13.35 14.28
CA LYS A 43 -8.28 -13.57 14.40
C LYS A 43 -8.82 -14.41 13.25
N VAL A 44 -8.44 -14.12 12.00
CA VAL A 44 -8.80 -14.91 10.81
C VAL A 44 -8.39 -16.38 10.99
N HIS A 45 -7.16 -16.63 11.47
CA HIS A 45 -6.69 -17.98 11.80
C HIS A 45 -7.50 -18.64 12.92
N SER A 46 -7.78 -17.93 14.02
CA SER A 46 -8.53 -18.50 15.15
C SER A 46 -9.96 -18.91 14.78
N LEU A 47 -10.53 -18.29 13.74
CA LEU A 47 -11.84 -18.61 13.20
C LEU A 47 -11.82 -19.77 12.20
N GLY A 48 -10.64 -20.23 11.77
CA GLY A 48 -10.48 -21.30 10.78
C GLY A 48 -10.96 -20.93 9.37
N ILE A 49 -10.97 -19.63 9.04
CA ILE A 49 -11.47 -19.12 7.75
C ILE A 49 -10.34 -18.65 6.82
N GLU A 50 -9.07 -18.88 7.17
CA GLU A 50 -7.91 -18.38 6.44
C GLU A 50 -7.85 -18.87 4.99
N ARG A 51 -8.27 -20.12 4.73
CA ARG A 51 -8.30 -20.68 3.37
C ARG A 51 -9.37 -20.04 2.47
N ASN A 52 -10.33 -19.33 3.08
CA ASN A 52 -11.41 -18.62 2.39
C ASN A 52 -11.34 -17.10 2.61
N THR A 53 -10.18 -16.58 3.03
CA THR A 53 -9.98 -15.16 3.30
C THR A 53 -8.77 -14.67 2.52
N LEU A 54 -8.98 -13.70 1.64
CA LEU A 54 -7.91 -12.93 1.01
C LEU A 54 -7.66 -11.67 1.85
N VAL A 55 -6.42 -11.47 2.27
CA VAL A 55 -5.96 -10.22 2.90
C VAL A 55 -5.05 -9.49 1.90
N ILE A 56 -5.35 -8.23 1.63
CA ILE A 56 -4.48 -7.33 0.85
C ILE A 56 -4.09 -6.16 1.74
N PHE A 57 -2.78 -5.97 1.92
CA PHE A 57 -2.21 -4.81 2.60
C PHE A 57 -1.57 -3.87 1.57
N THR A 58 -1.90 -2.58 1.61
CA THR A 58 -1.32 -1.56 0.74
C THR A 58 -1.43 -0.15 1.33
N SER A 59 -0.98 0.88 0.60
CA SER A 59 -1.05 2.30 0.98
C SER A 59 -1.77 3.12 -0.09
N ASP A 60 -2.30 4.28 0.28
CA ASP A 60 -3.00 5.20 -0.64
C ASP A 60 -2.04 6.03 -1.51
N ASN A 61 -0.87 6.37 -0.97
CA ASN A 61 0.18 7.14 -1.60
C ASN A 61 1.53 6.86 -0.92
N GLY A 62 2.60 7.38 -1.52
CA GLY A 62 3.92 7.48 -0.88
C GLY A 62 3.93 8.36 0.38
N PRO A 63 5.07 8.45 1.09
CA PRO A 63 5.16 9.15 2.37
C PRO A 63 4.92 10.66 2.23
N THR A 64 4.40 11.28 3.29
CA THR A 64 4.24 12.73 3.36
C THR A 64 5.59 13.41 3.57
N GLY A 65 5.98 14.35 2.71
CA GLY A 65 7.20 15.15 2.90
C GLY A 65 6.98 16.67 2.86
N VAL A 66 5.79 17.15 3.23
CA VAL A 66 5.48 18.60 3.28
C VAL A 66 5.75 19.19 4.66
N ARG A 67 6.39 20.37 4.66
CA ARG A 67 6.62 21.37 5.73
C ARG A 67 5.96 21.08 7.09
N GLY A 68 6.80 20.88 8.11
CA GLY A 68 6.38 20.82 9.52
C GLY A 68 6.29 19.41 10.12
N ARG A 69 6.43 18.37 9.29
CA ARG A 69 6.67 16.99 9.74
C ARG A 69 8.15 16.66 9.51
N PRO A 70 8.81 15.93 10.43
CA PRO A 70 10.25 15.72 10.35
C PRO A 70 10.63 14.96 9.10
N SER A 71 11.90 15.10 8.75
CA SER A 71 12.60 14.21 7.82
C SER A 71 12.32 12.74 8.22
N LEU A 72 11.52 12.05 7.42
CA LEU A 72 11.39 10.60 7.45
C LEU A 72 12.57 9.92 6.72
N GLU A 73 13.62 10.67 6.38
CA GLU A 73 14.80 10.12 5.71
C GLU A 73 15.47 9.05 6.57
N ARG A 74 15.43 9.19 7.91
CA ARG A 74 15.95 8.18 8.85
C ARG A 74 15.40 6.78 8.58
N PHE A 75 14.12 6.68 8.25
CA PHE A 75 13.44 5.40 8.02
C PHE A 75 13.44 5.00 6.55
N GLY A 76 14.03 5.82 5.67
CA GLY A 76 14.07 5.54 4.23
C GLY A 76 12.67 5.32 3.64
N SER A 77 11.66 6.08 4.06
CA SER A 77 10.24 5.80 3.75
C SER A 77 9.89 5.81 2.25
N THR A 78 10.74 6.38 1.39
CA THR A 78 10.58 6.30 -0.08
C THR A 78 11.41 5.18 -0.72
N ALA A 79 12.19 4.43 0.06
CA ALA A 79 13.18 3.47 -0.41
C ALA A 79 14.17 4.05 -1.45
N GLY A 80 14.50 5.34 -1.35
CA GLY A 80 15.37 6.04 -2.29
C GLY A 80 14.70 6.43 -3.62
N LEU A 81 13.39 6.15 -3.77
CA LEU A 81 12.63 6.53 -4.95
C LEU A 81 12.41 8.05 -5.00
N ARG A 82 12.37 8.59 -6.22
CA ARG A 82 12.18 10.02 -6.45
C ARG A 82 10.77 10.46 -6.06
N GLY A 83 10.64 11.57 -5.33
CA GLY A 83 9.35 12.18 -5.00
C GLY A 83 8.68 11.60 -3.75
N MET A 84 7.48 12.09 -3.47
CA MET A 84 6.72 11.84 -2.23
C MET A 84 5.23 12.09 -2.47
N LYS A 85 4.38 11.96 -1.44
CA LYS A 85 2.94 12.25 -1.50
C LYS A 85 2.65 13.53 -2.30
N GLY A 86 1.74 13.43 -3.26
CA GLY A 86 1.33 14.53 -4.14
C GLY A 86 2.20 14.71 -5.39
N MET A 87 3.26 13.93 -5.56
CA MET A 87 4.08 13.91 -6.77
C MET A 87 3.83 12.65 -7.59
N VAL A 88 3.90 12.76 -8.92
CA VAL A 88 3.73 11.64 -9.88
C VAL A 88 5.03 10.86 -10.14
N PHE A 89 6.04 11.03 -9.27
CA PHE A 89 7.26 10.25 -9.31
C PHE A 89 7.12 8.98 -8.46
N GLU A 90 7.95 7.97 -8.69
CA GLU A 90 7.91 6.65 -8.02
C GLU A 90 7.71 6.73 -6.50
N GLY A 91 8.42 7.60 -5.78
CA GLY A 91 8.29 7.75 -4.33
C GLY A 91 6.96 8.35 -3.86
N GLY A 92 6.14 8.89 -4.76
CA GLY A 92 4.79 9.38 -4.48
C GLY A 92 3.68 8.38 -4.83
N ILE A 93 3.91 7.48 -5.79
CA ILE A 93 2.87 6.59 -6.34
C ILE A 93 3.14 5.10 -6.14
N ARG A 94 4.40 4.69 -5.98
CA ARG A 94 4.79 3.29 -5.75
C ARG A 94 4.69 2.99 -4.26
N VAL A 95 3.72 2.15 -3.92
CA VAL A 95 3.35 1.78 -2.55
C VAL A 95 3.57 0.29 -2.33
N PRO A 96 3.76 -0.19 -1.08
CA PRO A 96 3.78 -1.61 -0.81
C PRO A 96 2.43 -2.25 -1.19
N MET A 97 2.47 -3.47 -1.72
CA MET A 97 1.29 -4.33 -1.85
C MET A 97 1.68 -5.74 -1.45
N ILE A 98 0.99 -6.30 -0.46
CA ILE A 98 1.17 -7.67 0.01
C ILE A 98 -0.20 -8.34 -0.06
N ALA A 99 -0.27 -9.50 -0.70
CA ALA A 99 -1.47 -10.33 -0.72
C ALA A 99 -1.19 -11.66 -0.01
N TRP A 100 -2.11 -12.05 0.87
CA TRP A 100 -2.03 -13.27 1.66
C TRP A 100 -3.32 -14.07 1.55
N TRP A 101 -3.21 -15.31 1.08
CA TRP A 101 -4.33 -16.23 0.96
C TRP A 101 -3.85 -17.69 0.97
N PRO A 102 -3.80 -18.34 2.15
CA PRO A 102 -3.30 -19.70 2.31
C PRO A 102 -3.99 -20.71 1.39
N GLY A 103 -3.19 -21.49 0.66
CA GLY A 103 -3.67 -22.50 -0.28
C GLY A 103 -4.16 -21.96 -1.62
N ARG A 104 -4.06 -20.65 -1.86
CA ARG A 104 -4.37 -20.00 -3.14
C ARG A 104 -3.19 -19.21 -3.69
N ILE A 105 -2.46 -18.51 -2.83
CA ILE A 105 -1.24 -17.75 -3.18
C ILE A 105 -0.03 -18.55 -2.68
N ALA A 106 0.99 -18.69 -3.55
CA ALA A 106 2.24 -19.32 -3.17
C ALA A 106 3.01 -18.45 -2.15
N ALA A 107 3.37 -19.04 -1.00
CA ALA A 107 4.09 -18.31 0.04
C ALA A 107 5.48 -17.89 -0.44
N GLY A 108 5.86 -16.64 -0.14
CA GLY A 108 7.16 -16.07 -0.55
C GLY A 108 7.26 -15.70 -2.03
N ALA A 109 6.19 -15.83 -2.80
CA ALA A 109 6.19 -15.38 -4.19
C ALA A 109 6.27 -13.85 -4.30
N SER A 110 6.92 -13.37 -5.35
CA SER A 110 7.01 -11.95 -5.72
C SER A 110 6.86 -11.80 -7.22
N THR A 111 6.43 -10.61 -7.66
CA THR A 111 6.27 -10.28 -9.09
C THR A 111 6.69 -8.83 -9.34
N GLU A 112 7.16 -8.55 -10.55
CA GLU A 112 7.46 -7.20 -11.05
C GLU A 112 6.35 -6.65 -11.96
N GLU A 113 5.27 -7.42 -12.15
CA GLU A 113 4.11 -7.01 -12.93
C GLU A 113 3.47 -5.73 -12.36
N VAL A 114 3.08 -4.82 -13.26
CA VAL A 114 2.56 -3.51 -12.88
C VAL A 114 1.05 -3.59 -12.58
N THR A 115 0.66 -3.21 -11.38
CA THR A 115 -0.74 -3.03 -10.98
C THR A 115 -0.99 -1.63 -10.40
N THR A 116 -2.25 -1.25 -10.32
CA THR A 116 -2.70 0.04 -9.78
C THR A 116 -3.84 -0.16 -8.79
N PHE A 117 -4.12 0.86 -7.98
CA PHE A 117 -5.18 0.75 -6.97
C PHE A 117 -6.57 0.49 -7.58
N TRP A 118 -6.84 1.00 -8.79
CA TRP A 118 -8.11 0.76 -9.48
C TRP A 118 -8.24 -0.66 -10.06
N ASP A 119 -7.20 -1.49 -10.00
CA ASP A 119 -7.27 -2.92 -10.35
C ASP A 119 -7.83 -3.79 -9.22
N VAL A 120 -7.89 -3.25 -7.99
CA VAL A 120 -8.41 -3.99 -6.83
C VAL A 120 -9.87 -4.37 -7.06
N LEU A 121 -10.71 -3.44 -7.53
CA LEU A 121 -12.12 -3.71 -7.78
C LEU A 121 -12.36 -4.86 -8.78
N PRO A 122 -11.81 -4.82 -10.02
CA PRO A 122 -12.00 -5.92 -10.96
C PRO A 122 -11.38 -7.24 -10.48
N THR A 123 -10.28 -7.19 -9.73
CA THR A 123 -9.70 -8.39 -9.11
C THR A 123 -10.68 -9.03 -8.13
N LEU A 124 -11.25 -8.24 -7.20
CA LEU A 124 -12.25 -8.75 -6.27
C LEU A 124 -13.51 -9.23 -6.97
N ALA A 125 -13.99 -8.49 -7.97
CA ALA A 125 -15.15 -8.85 -8.79
C ALA A 125 -14.97 -10.20 -9.49
N GLU A 126 -13.79 -10.45 -10.09
CA GLU A 126 -13.46 -11.75 -10.69
C GLU A 126 -13.45 -12.87 -9.65
N LEU A 127 -12.77 -12.67 -8.52
CA LEU A 127 -12.61 -13.69 -7.48
C LEU A 127 -13.92 -14.13 -6.84
N VAL A 128 -14.92 -13.24 -6.76
CA VAL A 128 -16.26 -13.56 -6.24
C VAL A 128 -17.24 -13.97 -7.35
N GLY A 129 -16.79 -14.12 -8.59
CA GLY A 129 -17.62 -14.55 -9.72
C GLY A 129 -18.66 -13.51 -10.15
N ARG A 130 -18.35 -12.22 -9.96
CA ARG A 130 -19.23 -11.08 -10.29
C ARG A 130 -18.56 -10.10 -11.27
N PRO A 131 -18.22 -10.56 -12.50
CA PRO A 131 -17.59 -9.70 -13.50
C PRO A 131 -18.46 -8.51 -13.92
N ASP A 132 -19.78 -8.55 -13.64
CA ASP A 132 -20.71 -7.44 -13.84
C ASP A 132 -20.44 -6.24 -12.93
N LEU A 133 -19.67 -6.42 -11.84
CA LEU A 133 -19.24 -5.32 -10.95
C LEU A 133 -18.00 -4.57 -11.48
N ILE A 134 -17.38 -5.05 -12.56
CA ILE A 134 -16.23 -4.40 -13.15
C ILE A 134 -16.66 -3.07 -13.75
N MET A 135 -16.10 -1.98 -13.24
CA MET A 135 -16.30 -0.63 -13.74
C MET A 135 -14.96 0.14 -13.77
N GLY A 136 -14.85 1.09 -14.69
CA GLY A 136 -13.64 1.89 -14.88
C GLY A 136 -12.54 1.18 -15.66
N ASP A 137 -11.32 1.71 -15.56
CA ASP A 137 -10.17 1.30 -16.38
C ASP A 137 -9.35 0.14 -15.77
N GLY A 138 -9.83 -0.41 -14.64
CA GLY A 138 -9.16 -1.47 -13.91
C GLY A 138 -9.11 -2.79 -14.68
N GLN A 139 -8.05 -3.54 -14.44
CA GLN A 139 -7.88 -4.90 -14.95
C GLN A 139 -7.50 -5.82 -13.80
N SER A 140 -8.12 -6.99 -13.74
CA SER A 140 -7.86 -7.94 -12.67
C SER A 140 -6.40 -8.43 -12.68
N PHE A 141 -5.76 -8.41 -11.52
CA PHE A 141 -4.46 -9.02 -11.27
C PHE A 141 -4.56 -10.42 -10.63
N ALA A 142 -5.77 -11.00 -10.55
CA ALA A 142 -5.97 -12.34 -10.00
C ALA A 142 -5.10 -13.42 -10.67
N PRO A 143 -4.90 -13.43 -12.01
CA PRO A 143 -4.01 -14.40 -12.65
C PRO A 143 -2.57 -14.34 -12.14
N VAL A 144 -2.05 -13.13 -11.90
CA VAL A 144 -0.70 -12.92 -11.35
C VAL A 144 -0.64 -13.35 -9.89
N MET A 145 -1.59 -12.88 -9.08
CA MET A 145 -1.65 -13.19 -7.65
C MET A 145 -1.74 -14.69 -7.39
N LEU A 146 -2.48 -15.42 -8.23
CA LEU A 146 -2.67 -16.85 -8.10
C LEU A 146 -1.61 -17.69 -8.86
N GLY A 147 -0.69 -17.06 -9.58
CA GLY A 147 0.41 -17.74 -10.28
C GLY A 147 0.02 -18.49 -11.55
N HIS A 148 -1.05 -18.08 -12.22
CA HIS A 148 -1.57 -18.75 -13.43
C HIS A 148 -1.48 -17.88 -14.70
N GLY A 149 -0.95 -16.67 -14.61
CA GLY A 149 -0.87 -15.74 -15.75
C GLY A 149 -0.10 -14.46 -15.45
N GLN A 150 -0.16 -13.53 -16.40
CA GLN A 150 0.49 -12.22 -16.37
C GLN A 150 -0.54 -11.10 -16.26
N MET A 151 -0.09 -9.86 -15.99
CA MET A 151 -1.01 -8.72 -16.07
C MET A 151 -1.48 -8.53 -17.50
N PRO A 152 -2.76 -8.19 -17.74
CA PRO A 152 -3.21 -7.91 -19.10
C PRO A 152 -2.73 -6.54 -19.61
N ARG A 153 -2.21 -5.67 -18.74
CA ARG A 153 -1.59 -4.38 -19.10
C ARG A 153 -0.07 -4.42 -18.98
N ALA A 154 0.59 -3.71 -19.88
CA ALA A 154 2.02 -3.41 -19.80
C ALA A 154 2.33 -2.01 -19.23
N LEU A 155 1.33 -1.11 -19.14
CA LEU A 155 1.51 0.28 -18.72
C LEU A 155 0.31 0.78 -17.91
N ALA A 156 0.58 1.61 -16.90
CA ALA A 156 -0.40 2.42 -16.19
C ALA A 156 -0.14 3.90 -16.42
N LEU A 157 -1.20 4.68 -16.68
CA LEU A 157 -1.12 6.12 -16.89
C LEU A 157 -1.57 6.86 -15.62
N LEU A 158 -0.68 7.68 -15.07
CA LEU A 158 -0.97 8.64 -14.01
C LEU A 158 -0.79 10.04 -14.59
N GLY A 159 -1.91 10.72 -14.86
CA GLY A 159 -1.91 12.00 -15.56
C GLY A 159 -2.96 12.95 -14.99
N GLY A 160 -2.52 14.16 -14.67
CA GLY A 160 -3.33 15.26 -14.20
C GLY A 160 -2.72 16.59 -14.59
N ALA A 161 -2.74 16.91 -15.88
CA ALA A 161 -2.49 18.26 -16.34
C ALA A 161 -3.47 18.59 -17.46
N ARG A 162 -4.60 19.24 -17.11
CA ARG A 162 -5.07 20.30 -18.01
C ARG A 162 -4.03 21.43 -17.91
N GLN A 163 -2.93 21.32 -18.63
CA GLN A 163 -2.32 22.53 -19.14
C GLN A 163 -3.20 22.99 -20.31
N LYS A 164 -3.92 24.09 -20.13
CA LYS A 164 -4.33 24.89 -21.29
C LYS A 164 -3.03 25.37 -21.93
N GLY A 165 -2.56 24.68 -22.97
CA GLY A 165 -1.39 25.11 -23.72
C GLY A 165 -0.68 23.97 -24.43
N SER A 166 -0.83 23.96 -25.76
CA SER A 166 0.00 23.31 -26.79
C SER A 166 0.32 21.81 -26.65
N ALA A 167 -0.22 21.05 -27.59
CA ALA A 167 0.22 19.72 -27.95
C ALA A 167 1.70 19.70 -28.38
N ILE A 168 2.46 18.68 -27.95
CA ILE A 168 3.66 18.20 -28.64
C ILE A 168 3.75 16.67 -28.36
N TRP A 169 3.45 15.89 -29.41
CA TRP A 169 3.60 14.44 -29.67
C TRP A 169 3.31 13.43 -28.55
#